data_AF-A0A023BVZ4-F1
#
_entry.id   AF-A0A023BVZ4-F1
#
_cell.length_a   1.000
_cell.length_b   1.000
_cell.length_c   1.000
_cell.angle_alpha   90.00
_cell.angle_beta   90.00
_cell.angle_gamma   90.00
#
_symmetry.space_group_name_H-M   'P 1'
#
loop_
_entity.id
_entity.type
_entity.pdbx_description
1 polymer ?
#
loop_
_entity_poly.entity_id
_entity_poly.type
_entity_poly.pdbx_seq_one_letter_code
_entity_poly.pdbx_strand_id
1 'polypeptide(L)' 'MILKILKVNGVKVLKKQHQKSIHGGTYGCQNVARKCTEDSDCCSGSCGVERIINGNVVMLSICSFA' A
#
# COMPACT_ATOMS: atom_id res chain seq x y z
N MET A 1 -11.48 10.57 -15.30
CA MET A 1 -12.87 10.77 -14.81
C MET A 1 -12.96 11.21 -13.34
N ILE A 2 -11.90 11.06 -12.51
CA ILE A 2 -11.83 11.52 -11.11
C ILE A 2 -11.73 13.06 -10.93
N LEU A 3 -11.05 13.76 -11.85
CA LEU A 3 -10.80 15.21 -11.72
C LEU A 3 -12.09 16.06 -11.68
N LYS A 4 -13.16 15.62 -12.34
CA LYS A 4 -14.46 16.31 -12.31
C LYS A 4 -15.20 16.16 -10.98
N ILE A 5 -14.89 15.12 -10.20
CA ILE A 5 -15.56 14.82 -8.92
C ILE A 5 -14.94 15.63 -7.78
N LEU A 6 -13.62 15.86 -7.81
CA LEU A 6 -12.88 16.46 -6.69
C LEU A 6 -12.75 17.99 -6.73
N LYS A 7 -13.26 18.69 -7.76
CA LYS A 7 -13.15 20.17 -7.94
C LYS A 7 -11.77 20.76 -7.56
N VAL A 8 -10.69 20.11 -7.99
CA VAL A 8 -9.33 20.56 -7.66
C VAL A 8 -8.77 21.47 -8.76
N ASN A 9 -8.58 22.76 -8.44
CA ASN A 9 -7.89 23.72 -9.31
C ASN A 9 -6.36 23.58 -9.11
N GLY A 10 -5.59 23.57 -10.19
CA GLY A 10 -4.11 23.55 -10.14
C GLY A 10 -3.46 22.16 -10.04
N VAL A 11 -4.20 21.07 -10.26
CA VAL A 11 -3.62 19.72 -10.21
C VAL A 11 -2.96 19.33 -11.52
N LYS A 12 -1.68 18.94 -11.43
CA LYS A 12 -0.91 18.39 -12.54
C LYS A 12 -0.87 16.87 -12.44
N VAL A 13 -1.40 16.17 -13.45
CA VAL A 13 -1.25 14.71 -13.56
C VAL A 13 0.22 14.40 -13.83
N LEU A 14 0.87 13.68 -12.91
CA LEU A 14 2.28 13.32 -13.05
C LEU A 14 2.43 12.16 -14.05
N LYS A 15 3.42 12.26 -14.95
CA LYS A 15 3.77 11.15 -15.85
C LYS A 15 4.49 10.03 -15.07
N LYS A 16 4.33 8.79 -15.56
CA LYS A 16 4.88 7.55 -14.98
C LYS A 16 6.38 7.63 -14.60
N GLN A 17 7.21 8.27 -15.45
CA GLN A 17 8.65 8.44 -15.17
C GLN A 17 8.94 9.41 -14.02
N HIS A 18 8.15 10.47 -13.88
CA HIS A 18 8.32 11.43 -12.79
C HIS A 18 7.80 10.86 -11.46
N GLN A 19 6.70 10.08 -11.53
CA GLN A 19 6.22 9.27 -10.42
C GLN A 19 7.32 8.31 -9.91
N LYS A 20 8.01 7.60 -10.79
CA LYS A 20 9.20 6.79 -10.44
C LYS A 20 10.27 7.59 -9.69
N SER A 21 10.68 8.73 -10.24
CA SER A 21 11.83 9.48 -9.69
C SER A 21 11.57 10.07 -8.31
N ILE A 22 10.30 10.34 -7.97
CA ILE A 22 9.91 10.87 -6.66
C ILE A 22 9.38 9.78 -5.72
N HIS A 23 9.46 8.51 -6.13
CA HIS A 23 8.76 7.38 -5.48
C HIS A 23 7.26 7.68 -5.21
N GLY A 24 6.65 8.49 -6.09
CA GLY A 24 5.26 8.91 -5.99
C GLY A 24 4.36 7.90 -6.68
N GLY A 25 3.32 7.45 -5.99
CA GLY A 25 2.42 6.40 -6.48
C GLY A 25 3.01 4.99 -6.33
N THR A 26 2.48 4.04 -7.10
CA THR A 26 2.83 2.61 -7.05
C THR A 26 4.18 2.33 -7.73
N TYR A 27 5.26 2.90 -7.19
CA TYR A 27 6.60 2.67 -7.70
C TYR A 27 7.52 2.07 -6.65
N GLY A 28 7.40 0.75 -6.52
CA GLY A 28 8.16 -0.07 -5.59
C GLY A 28 7.32 -1.25 -5.12
N CYS A 29 7.94 -2.08 -4.27
CA CYS A 29 7.20 -3.02 -3.47
C CYS A 29 6.33 -2.19 -2.50
N GLN A 30 5.00 -2.26 -2.61
CA GLN A 30 4.10 -1.53 -1.71
C GLN A 30 3.76 -2.37 -0.48
N ASN A 31 3.83 -1.73 0.69
CA ASN A 31 3.25 -2.23 1.93
C ASN A 31 1.72 -2.20 1.82
N VAL A 32 1.16 -3.24 1.20
CA VAL A 32 -0.28 -3.47 1.10
C VAL A 32 -0.63 -4.74 1.88
N ALA A 33 -1.88 -4.86 2.30
CA ALA A 33 -2.44 -6.08 2.89
C ALA A 33 -2.52 -7.23 1.87
N ARG A 34 -1.36 -7.72 1.41
CA ARG A 34 -1.23 -8.85 0.49
C ARG A 34 -0.95 -10.11 1.29
N LYS A 35 -1.51 -11.24 0.88
CA LYS A 35 -1.14 -12.55 1.44
C LYS A 35 0.37 -12.78 1.31
N CYS A 36 0.95 -13.36 2.34
CA CYS A 36 2.36 -13.75 2.40
C CYS A 36 2.50 -15.11 3.08
N THR A 37 3.65 -15.75 2.85
CA THR A 37 4.07 -16.98 3.51
C THR A 37 5.33 -16.73 4.34
N GLU A 38 6.22 -15.87 3.85
CA GLU A 38 7.48 -15.50 4.50
C GLU A 38 7.74 -13.99 4.42
N ASP A 39 8.64 -13.48 5.26
CA ASP A 39 8.94 -12.04 5.38
C ASP A 39 9.47 -11.42 4.07
N SER A 40 10.22 -12.19 3.29
CA SER A 40 10.73 -11.83 1.96
C SER A 40 9.63 -11.59 0.92
N ASP A 41 8.43 -12.13 1.12
CA ASP A 41 7.28 -11.82 0.26
C ASP A 41 6.85 -10.35 0.41
N CYS A 42 7.22 -9.72 1.53
CA CYS A 42 6.73 -8.43 1.96
C CYS A 42 7.78 -7.34 1.83
N CYS A 43 7.33 -6.22 1.29
CA CYS A 43 8.15 -5.02 1.08
C CYS A 43 8.64 -4.41 2.40
N SER A 44 7.84 -4.57 3.44
CA SER A 44 8.14 -4.21 4.82
C SER A 44 9.16 -5.16 5.46
N GLY A 45 9.44 -6.32 4.84
CA GLY A 45 10.26 -7.37 5.43
C GLY A 45 9.57 -8.07 6.60
N SER A 46 8.23 -8.01 6.69
CA SER A 46 7.47 -8.67 7.75
C SER A 46 6.14 -9.20 7.25
N CYS A 47 5.96 -10.51 7.39
CA CYS A 47 4.75 -11.25 7.13
C CYS A 47 4.08 -11.62 8.46
N GLY A 48 2.78 -11.32 8.58
CA GLY A 48 2.03 -11.55 9.81
C GLY A 48 1.59 -10.24 10.45
N VAL A 49 0.29 -10.08 10.62
CA VAL A 49 -0.29 -8.93 11.31
C VAL A 49 -1.31 -9.41 12.34
N GLU A 50 -1.13 -8.99 13.58
CA GLU A 50 -2.12 -9.20 14.63
C GLU A 50 -3.27 -8.18 14.51
N ARG A 51 -4.50 -8.69 14.54
CA ARG A 51 -5.72 -7.89 14.52
C ARG A 51 -6.72 -8.43 15.51
N ILE A 52 -7.47 -7.52 16.12
CA ILE A 52 -8.59 -7.88 16.98
C ILE A 52 -9.84 -7.94 16.11
N ILE A 53 -10.42 -9.14 15.96
CA ILE A 53 -11.66 -9.38 15.22
C ILE A 53 -12.67 -9.95 16.21
N ASN A 54 -13.79 -9.24 16.41
CA ASN A 54 -14.83 -9.62 17.38
C ASN A 54 -14.29 -9.88 18.80
N GLY A 55 -13.34 -9.06 19.25
CA GLY A 55 -12.72 -9.19 20.59
C GLY A 55 -11.65 -10.27 20.72
N ASN A 56 -11.36 -11.03 19.66
CA ASN A 56 -10.33 -12.07 19.66
C ASN A 56 -9.11 -11.60 18.86
N VAL A 57 -7.91 -11.91 19.36
CA VAL A 57 -6.66 -11.68 18.62
C VAL A 57 -6.54 -12.76 17.55
N VAL A 58 -6.44 -12.33 16.29
CA VAL A 58 -6.26 -13.17 15.11
C VAL A 58 -4.98 -12.75 14.40
N MET A 59 -4.12 -13.72 14.12
CA MET A 59 -2.94 -13.51 13.30
C MET A 59 -3.26 -13.77 11.83
N LEU A 60 -3.06 -12.77 10.98
CA LEU A 60 -3.32 -12.85 9.54
C LEU A 60 -1.99 -12.99 8.79
N SER A 61 -1.89 -13.98 7.91
CA SER A 61 -0.73 -14.17 7.01
C SER A 61 -0.76 -13.18 5.85
N ILE A 62 -0.65 -11.90 6.19
CA ILE A 62 -0.58 -10.78 5.25
C ILE A 62 0.64 -9.92 5.56
N CYS A 63 1.17 -9.25 4.55
CA CYS A 63 2.30 -8.34 4.71
C CYS A 63 1.93 -7.20 5.64
N SER A 64 2.87 -6.84 6.52
CA SER A 64 2.73 -5.65 7.35
C SER A 64 2.60 -4.41 6.47
N PHE A 65 1.55 -3.64 6.72
CA PHE A 65 1.30 -2.34 6.12
C PHE A 65 1.13 -1.33 7.25
N ALA A 66 2.16 -0.49 7.41
CA ALA A 66 2.15 0.69 8.27
C ALA A 66 2.10 1.94 7.41
#